data_AF-A0A6N2EDK4-F1
#
_entry.id   AF-A0A6N2EDK4-F1
#
_cell.length_a   1.000
_cell.length_b   1.000
_cell.length_c   1.000
_cell.angle_alpha   90.00
_cell.angle_beta   90.00
_cell.angle_gamma   90.00
#
_symmetry.space_group_name_H-M   'P 1'
#
loop_
_entity.id
_entity.type
_entity.pdbx_description
1 polymer ?
#
loop_
_entity_poly.entity_id
_entity_poly.type
_entity_poly.pdbx_seq_one_letter_code
_entity_poly.pdbx_strand_id
1 'polypeptide(L)'
;MLVQLTDHKGNEVWINPVHVKMVRQKKPGVVELFMAVTANWGAPTMRATGELHEIIDRLNAAMPADLGPYTPALDEQQSDDDHTGGAGAAFIG
;
A
#
# COMPACT_ATOMS: atom_id res chain seq x y z
N MET A 1 -12.84 -0.39 -9.67
CA MET A 1 -12.10 -0.99 -10.81
C MET A 1 -11.01 -1.89 -10.24
N LEU A 2 -10.65 -3.01 -10.88
CA LEU A 2 -9.56 -3.87 -10.40
C LEU A 2 -8.22 -3.42 -11.00
N VAL A 3 -7.13 -3.57 -10.24
CA VAL A 3 -5.76 -3.26 -10.67
C VAL A 3 -5.03 -4.56 -10.97
N GLN A 4 -4.47 -4.66 -12.17
CA GLN A 4 -3.61 -5.77 -12.55
C GLN A 4 -2.19 -5.52 -12.05
N LEU A 5 -1.66 -6.46 -11.28
CA LEU A 5 -0.28 -6.45 -10.78
C LEU A 5 0.39 -7.80 -11.10
N THR A 6 1.71 -7.80 -11.18
CA THR A 6 2.50 -9.03 -11.31
C THR A 6 3.02 -9.43 -9.93
N ASP A 7 2.79 -10.67 -9.52
CA ASP A 7 3.32 -11.18 -8.25
C ASP A 7 4.82 -11.51 -8.35
N HIS A 8 5.47 -11.72 -7.20
CA HIS A 8 6.88 -12.16 -7.13
C HIS A 8 7.19 -13.52 -7.80
N LYS A 9 6.16 -14.26 -8.24
CA LYS A 9 6.28 -15.54 -8.97
C LYS A 9 6.04 -15.35 -10.48
N GLY A 10 5.79 -14.13 -10.94
CA GLY A 10 5.52 -13.80 -12.34
C GLY A 10 4.06 -14.00 -12.77
N ASN A 11 3.14 -14.28 -11.85
CA ASN A 11 1.71 -14.42 -12.15
C ASN A 11 1.03 -13.06 -12.18
N GLU A 12 0.08 -12.90 -13.10
CA GLU A 12 -0.81 -11.75 -13.11
C GLU A 12 -1.95 -11.95 -12.11
N VAL A 13 -2.17 -10.94 -11.27
CA VAL A 13 -3.19 -10.95 -10.22
C VAL A 13 -3.96 -9.65 -10.24
N TRP A 14 -5.28 -9.79 -10.09
CA TRP A 14 -6.21 -8.67 -10.07
C TRP A 14 -6.56 -8.32 -8.64
N ILE A 15 -6.22 -7.10 -8.23
CA ILE A 15 -6.39 -6.61 -6.86
C ILE A 15 -7.47 -5.55 -6.84
N ASN A 16 -8.40 -5.70 -5.90
CA ASN A 16 -9.33 -4.62 -5.57
C ASN A 16 -8.59 -3.63 -4.66
N PRO A 17 -8.34 -2.38 -5.12
CA PRO A 17 -7.61 -1.41 -4.31
C PRO A 17 -8.28 -1.17 -2.97
N VAL A 18 -9.63 -1.20 -2.88
CA VAL A 18 -10.40 -1.02 -1.64
C VAL A 18 -10.00 -1.99 -0.51
N HIS A 19 -9.48 -3.17 -0.86
CA HIS A 19 -9.04 -4.15 0.13
C HIS A 19 -7.56 -3.98 0.51
N VAL A 20 -6.81 -3.10 -0.13
CA VAL A 20 -5.44 -2.79 0.27
C VAL A 20 -5.50 -1.84 1.47
N LYS A 21 -4.81 -2.17 2.56
CA LYS A 21 -4.67 -1.30 3.73
C LYS A 21 -3.37 -0.51 3.72
N MET A 22 -2.31 -1.13 3.24
CA MET A 22 -0.97 -0.55 3.28
C MET A 22 -0.15 -1.11 2.13
N VAL A 23 0.72 -0.27 1.58
CA VAL A 23 1.70 -0.64 0.55
C VAL A 23 3.06 -0.24 1.07
N ARG A 24 4.03 -1.17 1.05
CA ARG A 24 5.39 -0.94 1.53
C ARG A 24 6.42 -1.47 0.55
N GLN A 25 7.54 -0.78 0.37
CA GLN A 25 8.68 -1.35 -0.34
C GLN A 25 9.41 -2.35 0.55
N LYS A 26 9.52 -3.60 0.09
CA LYS A 26 10.26 -4.65 0.81
C LYS A 26 11.75 -4.62 0.47
N LYS A 27 12.04 -4.43 -0.81
CA LYS A 27 13.37 -4.27 -1.41
C LYS A 27 13.21 -3.57 -2.77
N PRO A 28 14.27 -3.04 -3.38
CA PRO A 28 14.19 -2.45 -4.72
C PRO A 28 13.50 -3.41 -5.72
N GLY A 29 12.50 -2.91 -6.46
CA GLY A 29 11.68 -3.69 -7.39
C GLY A 29 10.67 -4.68 -6.80
N VAL A 30 10.52 -4.76 -5.46
CA VAL A 30 9.50 -5.63 -4.81
C VAL A 30 8.73 -4.88 -3.74
N VAL A 31 7.42 -4.85 -3.92
CA VAL A 31 6.46 -4.15 -3.07
C VAL A 31 5.55 -5.15 -2.38
N GLU A 32 5.32 -4.96 -1.08
CA GLU A 32 4.46 -5.77 -0.25
C GLU A 32 3.15 -5.00 0.01
N LEU A 33 2.04 -5.58 -0.43
CA LEU A 33 0.68 -5.08 -0.22
C LEU A 33 0.07 -5.84 0.95
N PHE A 34 -0.45 -5.09 1.92
CA PHE A 34 -1.17 -5.64 3.07
C PHE A 34 -2.66 -5.52 2.79
N MET A 35 -3.35 -6.66 2.76
CA MET A 35 -4.77 -6.73 2.47
C MET A 35 -5.57 -6.67 3.78
N ALA A 36 -6.65 -5.87 3.81
CA ALA A 36 -7.73 -6.02 4.77
C ALA A 36 -8.26 -7.44 4.62
N VAL A 37 -8.16 -8.23 5.68
CA VAL A 37 -8.64 -9.61 5.73
C VAL A 37 -10.14 -9.62 5.41
N THR A 38 -10.48 -9.88 4.16
CA THR A 38 -11.84 -10.10 3.68
C THR A 38 -11.95 -11.59 3.36
N ALA A 39 -12.15 -12.37 4.42
CA ALA A 39 -12.67 -13.74 4.52
C ALA A 39 -12.18 -14.89 3.60
N ASN A 40 -11.57 -14.66 2.43
CA ASN A 40 -11.30 -15.71 1.44
C ASN A 40 -9.85 -15.78 0.91
N TRP A 41 -8.97 -14.86 1.30
CA TRP A 41 -7.57 -14.88 0.91
C TRP A 41 -6.72 -15.24 2.12
N GLY A 42 -6.28 -16.50 2.18
CA GLY A 42 -5.53 -17.07 3.31
C GLY A 42 -4.16 -16.44 3.60
N ALA A 43 -3.77 -15.37 2.90
CA ALA A 43 -2.59 -14.58 3.20
C ALA A 43 -2.96 -13.09 3.31
N PRO A 44 -2.67 -12.44 4.45
CA PRO A 44 -2.93 -11.00 4.64
C PRO A 44 -1.96 -10.11 3.84
N THR A 45 -1.01 -10.70 3.11
CA THR A 45 0.03 -10.00 2.37
C THR A 45 0.26 -10.59 0.98
N MET A 46 0.43 -9.72 0.00
CA MET A 46 0.83 -10.06 -1.37
C MET A 46 2.13 -9.34 -1.70
N ARG A 47 3.02 -9.99 -2.47
CA ARG A 47 4.23 -9.37 -2.99
C ARG A 47 4.08 -9.15 -4.49
N ALA A 48 4.10 -7.89 -4.91
CA ALA A 48 4.11 -7.46 -6.29
C ALA A 48 5.54 -7.08 -6.72
N THR A 49 5.83 -7.28 -8.01
CA THR A 49 7.04 -6.77 -8.64
C THR A 49 6.76 -5.41 -9.29
N GLY A 50 7.66 -4.46 -9.09
CA GLY A 50 7.53 -3.10 -9.61
C GLY A 50 8.02 -2.04 -8.63
N GLU A 51 8.00 -0.79 -9.07
CA GLU A 51 8.35 0.35 -8.22
C GLU A 51 7.19 0.75 -7.31
N LEU A 52 7.51 1.21 -6.10
CA LEU A 52 6.52 1.56 -5.07
C LEU A 52 5.54 2.63 -5.58
N HIS A 53 6.06 3.71 -6.16
CA HIS A 53 5.27 4.83 -6.64
C HIS A 53 4.32 4.41 -7.78
N GLU A 54 4.80 3.61 -8.73
CA GLU A 54 3.98 3.13 -9.84
C GLU A 54 2.80 2.27 -9.35
N ILE A 55 3.03 1.42 -8.35
CA ILE A 55 1.99 0.56 -7.78
C ILE A 55 0.96 1.42 -7.02
N ILE A 56 1.42 2.42 -6.26
CA ILE A 56 0.53 3.34 -5.55
C ILE A 56 -0.30 4.18 -6.51
N ASP A 57 0.29 4.72 -7.57
CA ASP A 57 -0.42 5.52 -8.57
C ASP A 57 -1.52 4.71 -9.25
N ARG A 58 -1.23 3.44 -9.60
CA ARG A 58 -2.23 2.52 -10.16
C ARG A 58 -3.36 2.19 -9.19
N LEU A 59 -3.03 1.97 -7.91
CA LEU A 59 -4.03 1.73 -6.88
C LEU A 59 -4.91 2.97 -6.67
N ASN A 60 -4.32 4.15 -6.60
CA ASN A 60 -5.02 5.43 -6.44
C ASN A 60 -5.91 5.76 -7.64
N ALA A 61 -5.45 5.50 -8.86
CA ALA A 61 -6.25 5.70 -10.07
C ALA A 61 -7.49 4.79 -10.13
N ALA A 62 -7.43 3.62 -9.50
CA ALA A 62 -8.52 2.64 -9.48
C ALA A 62 -9.38 2.71 -8.21
N MET A 63 -8.98 3.51 -7.21
CA MET A 63 -9.76 3.77 -6.00
C MET A 63 -11.03 4.55 -6.33
N PRO A 64 -12.18 4.20 -5.74
CA PRO A 64 -13.35 5.06 -5.83
C PRO A 64 -13.06 6.39 -5.14
N ALA A 65 -13.51 7.49 -5.74
CA ALA A 65 -13.22 8.86 -5.30
C ALA A 65 -13.60 9.12 -3.83
N ASP A 66 -14.55 8.36 -3.30
CA ASP A 66 -15.08 8.51 -1.94
C ASP A 66 -14.18 7.90 -0.84
N LEU A 67 -13.17 7.09 -1.19
CA LEU A 67 -12.35 6.36 -0.20
C LEU A 67 -10.96 6.97 0.06
N GLY A 68 -10.61 8.08 -0.59
CA GLY A 68 -9.33 8.77 -0.43
C GLY A 68 -8.13 7.99 -1.01
N PRO A 69 -7.05 8.67 -1.40
CA PRO A 69 -5.86 8.03 -1.96
C PRO A 69 -5.01 7.35 -0.87
N TYR A 70 -4.32 6.27 -1.24
CA TYR A 70 -3.21 5.72 -0.49
C TYR A 70 -2.03 6.70 -0.53
N THR A 71 -1.61 7.14 0.65
CA THR A 71 -0.29 7.74 0.83
C THR A 71 0.74 6.61 1.02
N PRO A 72 1.89 6.65 0.34
CA PRO A 72 2.99 5.75 0.68
C PRO A 72 3.29 5.90 2.16
N ALA A 73 3.41 4.77 2.87
CA ALA A 73 4.23 4.75 4.06
C ALA A 73 5.66 4.96 3.55
N LEU A 74 6.04 6.23 3.34
CA LEU A 74 7.43 6.62 3.38
C LEU A 74 7.91 6.04 4.70
N ASP A 75 8.81 5.05 4.67
CA ASP A 75 9.58 4.69 5.86
C ASP A 75 10.09 6.05 6.36
N GLU A 76 9.46 6.56 7.42
CA GLU A 76 9.92 7.74 8.12
C GLU A 76 11.40 7.45 8.35
N GLN A 77 12.23 8.31 7.77
CA GLN A 77 13.66 8.32 8.01
C GLN A 77 13.86 7.96 9.48
N GLN A 78 14.56 6.87 9.74
CA GLN A 78 15.35 6.75 10.96
C GLN A 78 16.25 7.99 10.98
N SER A 79 15.76 9.06 11.61
CA SER A 79 16.56 10.11 12.17
C SER A 79 16.42 9.90 13.65
N ASP A 80 17.47 9.27 14.17
CA ASP A 80 17.88 9.34 15.57
C ASP A 80 17.82 10.79 16.08
N ASP A 81 17.78 10.91 17.40
CA ASP A 81 17.89 12.12 18.21
C ASP A 81 16.58 12.86 18.59
N ASP A 82 16.12 12.46 19.78
CA ASP A 82 15.94 13.32 20.95
C ASP A 82 14.97 14.54 20.85
N HIS A 83 13.92 14.41 21.66
CA HIS A 83 13.11 15.47 22.27
C HIS A 83 12.19 16.36 21.41
N THR A 84 10.98 16.53 21.97
CA THR A 84 10.01 17.63 21.77
C THR A 84 9.05 17.56 20.57
N GLY A 85 7.82 17.09 20.86
CA GLY A 85 6.61 17.89 20.63
C GLY A 85 6.03 18.01 19.22
N GLY A 86 5.00 17.20 18.95
CA GLY A 86 3.72 17.71 18.44
C GLY A 86 3.40 17.61 16.94
N ALA A 87 2.09 17.57 16.71
CA ALA A 87 1.32 17.56 15.46
C ALA A 87 1.29 16.20 14.74
N GLY A 88 0.17 15.49 14.61
CA GLY A 88 -1.23 15.91 14.68
C GLY A 88 -1.97 15.29 13.50
N ALA A 89 -2.24 13.98 13.55
CA ALA A 89 -3.16 13.35 12.60
C ALA A 89 -4.59 13.67 13.07
N ALA A 90 -5.17 14.72 12.49
CA ALA A 90 -6.56 15.09 12.67
C ALA A 90 -7.47 13.97 12.18
N PHE A 91 -8.12 13.30 13.11
CA PHE A 91 -9.40 12.63 12.89
C PHE A 91 -10.45 13.72 12.63
N ILE A 92 -11.15 13.66 11.50
CA ILE A 92 -12.37 14.43 11.27
C ILE A 92 -13.54 13.53 11.68
N GLY A 93 -14.19 13.91 12.77
CA GLY A 93 -15.46 13.43 13.28
C GLY A 93 -16.08 14.53 14.12
#